data_AF-A0A7T5R5Y6-F1
#
_entry.id   AF-A0A7T5R5Y6-F1
#
_cell.length_a   1.000
_cell.length_b   1.000
_cell.length_c   1.000
_cell.angle_alpha   90.00
_cell.angle_beta   90.00
_cell.angle_gamma   90.00
#
_symmetry.space_group_name_H-M   'P 1'
#
loop_
_entity.id
_entity.type
_entity.pdbx_description
1 polymer ?
#
loop_
_entity_poly.entity_id
_entity_poly.type
_entity_poly.pdbx_seq_one_letter_code
_entity_poly.pdbx_strand_id
1 'polypeptide(L)'
;MQWIRSHPYVVAIIATVLLLAVGFLIVVNRSAVSGDSGLRAWGGGGSLLNPLSGAGAQTSSDTQNIYTSVRQGAPFNWQPVSSNDASAEDVTNAAFESFLEELAQAGKAAVTGGGSEALLDAYEFIPKALISIETESQKPRTASQSALYEYGNEAGSLIQSFEDTHRNMPQVLKDQFEDRDDEEKRGRLVELASSLSGVGRALRAIEFVPSQAASANKNLAESYIEIGLKLSQIPNAANDDELLKAMLAYNTGVETFIKNYVALATLFSISGVTFRSDEPGSVFLFSSSPSF
;
A
#
# COMPACT_ATOMS: atom_id res chain seq x y z
N MET A 1 35.55 -11.37 55.74
CA MET A 1 35.62 -10.09 55.00
C MET A 1 37.03 -9.64 54.58
N GLN A 2 38.14 -10.13 55.17
CA GLN A 2 39.50 -9.75 54.75
C GLN A 2 39.91 -10.27 53.37
N TRP A 3 39.40 -11.43 52.95
CA TRP A 3 39.74 -12.05 51.66
C TRP A 3 39.26 -11.24 50.44
N ILE A 4 38.12 -10.57 50.56
CA ILE A 4 37.57 -9.68 49.52
C ILE A 4 38.46 -8.45 49.31
N ARG A 5 39.19 -7.99 50.34
CA ARG A 5 40.10 -6.85 50.23
C ARG A 5 41.44 -7.22 49.60
N SER A 6 41.87 -8.48 49.67
CA SER A 6 43.14 -8.92 49.10
C SER A 6 43.07 -9.31 47.62
N HIS A 7 41.86 -9.51 47.08
CA HIS A 7 41.68 -9.95 45.68
C HIS A 7 40.64 -9.10 44.93
N PRO A 8 40.88 -7.78 44.77
CA PRO A 8 39.92 -6.87 44.13
C PRO A 8 39.59 -7.29 42.70
N TYR A 9 40.55 -7.86 41.98
CA TYR A 9 40.35 -8.35 40.60
C TYR A 9 39.43 -9.56 40.52
N VAL A 10 39.47 -10.47 41.50
CA VAL A 10 38.58 -11.64 41.54
C VAL A 10 37.13 -11.19 41.78
N VAL A 11 36.94 -10.20 42.64
CA VAL A 11 35.62 -9.61 42.90
C VAL A 11 35.08 -8.91 41.65
N ALA A 12 35.93 -8.18 40.92
CA ALA A 12 35.55 -7.52 39.66
C ALA A 12 35.16 -8.54 38.57
N ILE A 13 35.87 -9.67 38.47
CA ILE A 13 35.53 -10.74 37.52
C ILE A 13 34.18 -11.36 37.88
N ILE A 14 33.95 -11.68 39.15
CA ILE A 14 32.68 -12.27 39.61
C ILE A 14 31.51 -11.30 39.35
N ALA A 15 31.68 -10.01 39.62
CA ALA A 15 30.65 -9.00 39.37
C ALA A 15 30.32 -8.86 37.88
N THR A 16 31.35 -8.89 37.02
CA THR A 16 31.17 -8.83 35.55
C THR A 16 30.42 -10.05 35.04
N VAL A 17 30.77 -11.25 35.53
CA VAL A 17 30.09 -12.50 35.15
C VAL A 17 28.62 -12.47 35.59
N LEU A 18 28.33 -11.96 36.80
CA LEU A 18 26.96 -11.78 37.27
C LEU A 18 26.15 -10.81 36.41
N LEU A 19 26.76 -9.69 36.00
CA LEU A 19 26.12 -8.72 35.10
C LEU A 19 25.81 -9.32 33.73
N LEU A 20 26.74 -10.10 33.17
CA LEU A 20 26.54 -10.81 31.90
C LEU A 20 25.44 -11.87 32.03
N ALA A 21 25.40 -12.61 33.15
CA ALA A 21 24.35 -13.61 33.39
C ALA A 21 22.96 -12.96 33.52
N VAL A 22 22.86 -11.80 34.20
CA VAL A 22 21.61 -11.03 34.29
C VAL A 22 21.21 -10.47 32.92
N GLY A 23 22.16 -9.90 32.17
CA GLY A 23 21.92 -9.43 30.80
C GLY A 23 21.45 -10.54 29.88
N PHE A 24 22.06 -11.72 29.96
CA PHE A 24 21.64 -12.92 29.24
C PHE A 24 20.23 -13.36 29.63
N LEU A 25 19.90 -13.40 30.93
CA LEU A 25 18.55 -13.70 31.39
C LEU A 25 17.51 -12.70 30.89
N ILE A 26 17.83 -11.40 30.82
CA ILE A 26 16.94 -10.38 30.26
C ILE A 26 16.76 -10.58 28.75
N VAL A 27 17.79 -10.96 28.01
CA VAL A 27 17.69 -11.23 26.57
C VAL A 27 16.89 -12.51 26.30
N VAL A 28 17.10 -13.56 27.08
CA VAL A 28 16.36 -14.84 26.93
C VAL A 28 14.90 -14.71 27.38
N ASN A 29 14.62 -13.93 28.42
CA ASN A 29 13.26 -13.69 28.90
C ASN A 29 12.57 -12.48 28.24
N ARG A 30 13.20 -11.82 27.26
CA ARG A 30 12.47 -10.88 26.40
C ARG A 30 11.55 -11.72 25.53
N SER A 31 10.28 -11.79 25.94
CA SER A 31 9.19 -12.10 25.03
C SER A 31 9.38 -11.28 23.77
N ALA A 32 9.33 -11.92 22.61
CA ALA A 32 9.35 -11.21 21.34
C ALA A 32 8.24 -10.14 21.41
N VAL A 33 8.64 -8.88 21.50
CA VAL A 33 7.75 -7.80 21.09
C VAL A 33 7.58 -8.09 19.62
N SER A 34 6.38 -8.53 19.23
CA SER A 34 5.95 -8.52 17.84
C SER A 34 6.15 -7.09 17.37
N GLY A 35 7.31 -6.81 16.80
CA GLY A 35 7.50 -5.63 16.00
C GLY A 35 6.46 -5.78 14.92
N ASP A 36 5.45 -4.93 14.96
CA ASP A 36 4.52 -4.75 13.88
C ASP A 36 5.35 -4.23 12.70
N SER A 37 6.05 -5.14 12.02
CA SER A 37 6.60 -4.92 10.69
C SER A 37 5.44 -5.01 9.73
N GLY A 38 4.45 -4.15 9.93
CA GLY A 38 3.54 -3.74 8.89
C GLY A 38 4.38 -3.07 7.82
N LEU A 39 4.88 -3.88 6.89
CA LEU A 39 5.20 -3.41 5.56
C LEU A 39 3.91 -2.78 5.04
N ARG A 40 3.83 -1.45 5.20
CA ARG A 40 2.82 -0.60 4.58
C ARG A 40 2.96 -0.78 3.08
N ALA A 41 2.18 -1.70 2.53
CA ALA A 41 1.87 -1.70 1.12
C ALA A 41 0.99 -0.47 0.87
N TRP A 42 1.51 0.44 0.04
CA TRP A 42 0.82 1.47 -0.73
C TRP A 42 -0.63 1.80 -0.31
N GLY A 43 -0.77 2.86 0.49
CA GLY A 43 -2.05 3.55 0.69
C GLY A 43 -2.94 2.97 1.78
N GLY A 44 -2.93 3.59 2.97
CA GLY A 44 -3.92 3.28 4.00
C GLY A 44 -3.41 3.59 5.41
N GLY A 45 -4.00 4.62 6.04
CA GLY A 45 -3.70 5.00 7.41
C GLY A 45 -4.15 3.93 8.41
N GLY A 46 -3.19 3.18 8.95
CA GLY A 46 -3.43 2.20 10.01
C GLY A 46 -3.80 2.85 11.34
N SER A 47 -4.99 2.47 11.85
CA SER A 47 -5.51 2.71 13.19
C SER A 47 -4.58 2.14 14.27
N LEU A 48 -4.29 2.96 15.29
CA LEU A 48 -3.37 2.65 16.40
C LEU A 48 -3.95 1.73 17.49
N LEU A 49 -5.18 1.22 17.35
CA LEU A 49 -5.80 0.40 18.39
C LEU A 49 -6.67 -0.70 17.78
N ASN A 50 -6.13 -1.93 17.71
CA ASN A 50 -6.96 -3.12 17.63
C ASN A 50 -6.47 -4.19 18.62
N PRO A 51 -7.10 -4.34 19.79
CA PRO A 51 -6.85 -5.44 20.70
C PRO A 51 -7.86 -6.56 20.42
N LEU A 52 -7.52 -7.53 19.58
CA LEU A 52 -8.16 -8.84 19.61
C LEU A 52 -7.16 -9.95 19.28
N SER A 53 -7.04 -10.85 20.24
CA SER A 53 -6.08 -11.95 20.33
C SER A 53 -6.64 -13.22 19.67
N GLY A 54 -5.75 -14.02 19.08
CA GLY A 54 -5.80 -15.47 19.20
C GLY A 54 -5.98 -16.27 17.91
N ALA A 55 -4.90 -16.86 17.41
CA ALA A 55 -4.64 -18.31 17.45
C ALA A 55 -3.33 -18.60 16.70
N GLY A 56 -2.48 -19.43 17.30
CA GLY A 56 -1.11 -19.64 16.87
C GLY A 56 -0.93 -20.51 15.62
N ALA A 57 0.14 -20.22 14.90
CA ALA A 57 0.84 -21.17 14.05
C ALA A 57 2.33 -21.03 14.34
N GLN A 58 2.93 -22.11 14.87
CA GLN A 58 4.39 -22.23 15.00
C GLN A 58 4.98 -22.40 13.61
N THR A 59 5.88 -21.51 13.20
CA THR A 59 6.81 -21.76 12.10
C THR A 59 8.23 -21.55 12.59
N SER A 60 9.04 -22.57 12.33
CA SER A 60 10.42 -22.75 12.76
C SER A 60 11.29 -21.60 12.26
N SER A 61 12.01 -20.98 13.20
CA SER A 61 12.93 -19.88 12.97
C SER A 61 14.28 -20.39 12.46
N ASP A 62 14.56 -20.14 11.18
CA ASP A 62 15.91 -20.06 10.63
C ASP A 62 16.07 -18.74 9.86
N THR A 63 15.99 -17.63 10.59
CA THR A 63 16.24 -16.29 10.06
C THR A 63 17.66 -15.89 10.39
N GLN A 64 18.58 -16.13 9.45
CA GLN A 64 19.82 -15.38 9.39
C GLN A 64 19.51 -13.89 9.33
N ASN A 65 20.24 -13.13 10.15
CA ASN A 65 19.96 -11.76 10.53
C ASN A 65 20.19 -10.81 9.33
N ILE A 66 19.14 -10.54 8.55
CA ILE A 66 19.17 -9.65 7.36
C ILE A 66 19.71 -8.24 7.70
N TYR A 67 19.52 -7.80 8.95
CA TYR A 67 20.03 -6.52 9.43
C TYR A 67 21.56 -6.39 9.39
N THR A 68 22.31 -7.49 9.52
CA THR A 68 23.78 -7.42 9.46
C THR A 68 24.30 -7.30 8.04
N SER A 69 23.59 -7.80 7.05
CA SER A 69 24.02 -7.79 5.64
C SER A 69 23.88 -6.41 4.99
N VAL A 70 22.89 -5.60 5.42
CA VAL A 70 22.65 -4.26 4.84
C VAL A 70 23.66 -3.23 5.35
N ARG A 71 24.21 -3.38 6.56
CA ARG A 71 25.18 -2.42 7.13
C ARG A 71 26.59 -2.55 6.57
N GLN A 72 26.92 -3.66 5.88
CA GLN A 72 28.28 -3.93 5.40
C GLN A 72 28.45 -3.69 3.89
N GLY A 73 27.39 -3.30 3.18
CA GLY A 73 27.43 -2.97 1.75
C GLY A 73 27.93 -1.55 1.49
N ALA A 74 28.68 -1.36 0.40
CA ALA A 74 29.08 -0.05 -0.10
C ALA A 74 27.83 0.84 -0.40
N PRO A 75 27.94 2.18 -0.30
CA PRO A 75 26.79 3.06 -0.52
C PRO A 75 26.26 2.90 -1.96
N PHE A 76 24.97 2.59 -2.07
CA PHE A 76 24.27 2.48 -3.35
C PHE A 76 24.29 3.84 -4.06
N ASN A 77 24.93 3.89 -5.23
CA ASN A 77 24.95 5.06 -6.09
C ASN A 77 23.92 4.85 -7.20
N TRP A 78 22.75 5.49 -7.07
CA TRP A 78 21.70 5.46 -8.08
C TRP A 78 22.05 6.43 -9.21
N GLN A 79 22.30 5.90 -10.42
CA GLN A 79 22.41 6.71 -11.62
C GLN A 79 21.13 6.55 -12.44
N PRO A 80 20.34 7.62 -12.66
CA PRO A 80 19.17 7.54 -13.52
C PRO A 80 19.61 7.31 -14.97
N VAL A 81 18.95 6.35 -15.63
CA VAL A 81 19.15 6.07 -17.05
C VAL A 81 18.45 7.17 -17.86
N SER A 82 19.23 7.94 -18.62
CA SER A 82 18.69 8.88 -19.61
C SER A 82 18.21 8.10 -20.83
N SER A 83 16.91 7.86 -20.94
CA SER A 83 16.29 7.28 -22.13
C SER A 83 16.14 8.36 -23.21
N ASN A 84 17.05 8.35 -24.19
CA ASN A 84 16.78 8.84 -25.53
C ASN A 84 16.32 7.64 -26.36
N ASP A 85 15.03 7.54 -26.66
CA ASP A 85 14.63 7.01 -27.96
C ASP A 85 13.23 7.47 -28.35
N ALA A 86 13.17 7.92 -29.59
CA ALA A 86 12.01 8.49 -30.25
C ALA A 86 11.25 7.40 -31.02
N SER A 87 9.94 7.62 -31.16
CA SER A 87 9.05 7.06 -32.18
C SER A 87 8.41 5.69 -31.87
N ALA A 88 7.25 5.75 -31.19
CA ALA A 88 6.17 4.77 -31.35
C ALA A 88 4.81 5.50 -31.27
N GLU A 89 4.19 5.63 -32.44
CA GLU A 89 2.82 6.02 -32.81
C GLU A 89 1.79 6.33 -31.69
N ASP A 90 1.80 7.59 -31.30
CA ASP A 90 0.75 8.61 -31.18
C ASP A 90 -0.74 8.32 -31.55
N VAL A 91 -1.38 7.28 -30.99
CA VAL A 91 -2.87 7.17 -31.02
C VAL A 91 -3.51 7.30 -29.63
N THR A 92 -2.77 7.02 -28.56
CA THR A 92 -3.29 7.13 -27.17
C THR A 92 -3.11 8.50 -26.54
N ASN A 93 -2.18 9.33 -27.05
CA ASN A 93 -1.95 10.67 -26.51
C ASN A 93 -3.06 11.64 -26.89
N ALA A 94 -3.60 11.56 -28.11
CA ALA A 94 -4.67 12.47 -28.55
C ALA A 94 -5.96 12.34 -27.72
N ALA A 95 -6.28 11.13 -27.22
CA ALA A 95 -7.43 10.91 -26.36
C ALA A 95 -7.20 11.34 -24.90
N PHE A 96 -5.93 11.34 -24.46
CA PHE A 96 -5.54 11.80 -23.13
C PHE A 96 -5.40 13.33 -23.10
N GLU A 97 -4.87 13.95 -24.16
CA GLU A 97 -4.80 15.41 -24.29
C GLU A 97 -6.20 16.04 -24.41
N SER A 98 -7.12 15.42 -25.15
CA SER A 98 -8.51 15.91 -25.22
C SER A 98 -9.23 15.81 -23.87
N PHE A 99 -8.98 14.75 -23.10
CA PHE A 99 -9.47 14.62 -21.72
C PHE A 99 -8.86 15.68 -20.79
N LEU A 100 -7.56 15.98 -20.92
CA LEU A 100 -6.89 17.02 -20.14
C LEU A 100 -7.38 18.43 -20.51
N GLU A 101 -7.65 18.71 -21.79
CA GLU A 101 -8.25 19.99 -22.22
C GLU A 101 -9.66 20.17 -21.68
N GLU A 102 -10.48 19.12 -21.68
CA GLU A 102 -11.82 19.13 -21.08
C GLU A 102 -11.75 19.36 -19.55
N LEU A 103 -10.74 18.81 -18.88
CA LEU A 103 -10.49 19.01 -17.45
C LEU A 103 -10.04 20.44 -17.12
N ALA A 104 -9.20 21.04 -17.97
CA ALA A 104 -8.70 22.41 -17.78
C ALA A 104 -9.79 23.47 -17.98
N GLN A 105 -10.82 23.17 -18.77
CA GLN A 105 -11.92 24.09 -19.05
C GLN A 105 -13.01 24.06 -17.96
N ALA A 106 -13.18 22.92 -17.28
CA ALA A 106 -14.13 22.78 -16.16
C ALA A 106 -13.70 23.55 -14.88
N GLY A 107 -12.42 23.89 -14.72
CA GLY A 107 -11.89 24.58 -13.53
C GLY A 107 -12.11 26.10 -13.46
N LYS A 108 -12.77 26.73 -14.44
CA LYS A 108 -12.90 28.19 -14.55
C LYS A 108 -14.31 28.76 -14.28
N ALA A 109 -15.15 28.07 -13.49
CA ALA A 109 -16.45 28.59 -13.09
C ALA A 109 -16.45 29.17 -11.65
N ALA A 110 -16.33 30.49 -11.57
CA ALA A 110 -16.93 31.44 -10.61
C ALA A 110 -16.74 31.27 -9.08
N VAL A 111 -15.94 32.16 -8.47
CA VAL A 111 -16.19 32.69 -7.11
C VAL A 111 -16.16 34.22 -7.18
N THR A 112 -17.34 34.84 -7.06
CA THR A 112 -17.53 36.29 -6.92
C THR A 112 -18.46 36.58 -5.74
N GLY A 113 -17.99 37.44 -4.83
CA GLY A 113 -18.78 38.16 -3.79
C GLY A 113 -18.96 37.40 -2.48
N GLY A 114 -18.80 37.96 -1.29
CA GLY A 114 -18.57 39.35 -0.88
C GLY A 114 -19.02 39.52 0.59
N GLY A 115 -18.16 40.07 1.42
CA GLY A 115 -18.46 40.85 2.65
C GLY A 115 -19.29 40.22 3.78
N SER A 116 -18.64 39.93 4.91
CA SER A 116 -19.11 40.31 6.26
C SER A 116 -18.03 40.01 7.30
N GLU A 117 -17.01 40.86 7.39
CA GLU A 117 -15.96 40.81 8.44
C GLU A 117 -16.30 41.67 9.68
N ALA A 118 -17.56 42.03 9.92
CA ALA A 118 -17.88 43.02 10.97
C ALA A 118 -18.94 42.58 12.00
N LEU A 119 -19.37 41.31 12.03
CA LEU A 119 -20.45 40.87 12.96
C LEU A 119 -20.13 39.64 13.82
N LEU A 120 -18.90 39.11 13.81
CA LEU A 120 -18.53 37.93 14.61
C LEU A 120 -17.79 38.25 15.92
N ASP A 121 -17.50 39.52 16.21
CA ASP A 121 -16.67 39.93 17.36
C ASP A 121 -17.45 40.02 18.69
N ALA A 122 -18.77 39.80 18.67
CA ALA A 122 -19.63 39.88 19.87
C ALA A 122 -19.80 38.55 20.62
N TYR A 123 -19.19 37.46 20.14
CA TYR A 123 -19.36 36.10 20.69
C TYR A 123 -18.04 35.43 21.13
N GLU A 124 -16.97 36.20 21.37
CA GLU A 124 -15.66 35.66 21.80
C GLU A 124 -15.64 35.15 23.25
N PHE A 125 -16.67 35.44 24.06
CA PHE A 125 -16.69 35.11 25.50
C PHE A 125 -17.50 33.88 25.89
N ILE A 126 -17.92 33.05 24.93
CA ILE A 126 -18.44 31.72 25.27
C ILE A 126 -17.23 30.78 25.43
N PRO A 127 -16.94 30.23 26.63
CA PRO A 127 -15.85 29.29 26.81
C PRO A 127 -16.02 28.10 25.86
N LYS A 128 -15.14 28.01 24.86
CA LYS A 128 -15.09 26.96 23.82
C LYS A 128 -14.76 25.55 24.36
N ALA A 129 -14.79 25.34 25.66
CA ALA A 129 -14.37 24.09 26.31
C ALA A 129 -15.45 23.00 26.39
N LEU A 130 -16.64 23.21 25.80
CA LEU A 130 -17.72 22.22 25.78
C LEU A 130 -18.41 22.09 24.40
N ILE A 131 -17.80 22.63 23.34
CA ILE A 131 -18.36 22.49 22.00
C ILE A 131 -17.87 21.16 21.43
N SER A 132 -18.82 20.25 21.36
CA SER A 132 -18.99 19.20 20.36
C SER A 132 -17.72 18.74 19.67
N ILE A 133 -17.44 17.44 19.81
CA ILE A 133 -16.74 16.67 18.80
C ILE A 133 -17.46 16.98 17.48
N GLU A 134 -16.97 17.95 16.71
CA GLU A 134 -17.23 18.07 15.29
C GLU A 134 -16.62 16.80 14.71
N THR A 135 -17.41 15.73 14.79
CA THR A 135 -17.32 14.64 13.85
C THR A 135 -17.50 15.37 12.54
N GLU A 136 -16.42 15.60 11.78
CA GLU A 136 -16.44 16.32 10.51
C GLU A 136 -17.71 15.90 9.78
N SER A 137 -18.73 16.76 9.80
CA SER A 137 -20.01 16.39 9.26
C SER A 137 -19.78 16.40 7.75
N GLN A 138 -19.50 15.22 7.19
CA GLN A 138 -19.28 15.04 5.77
C GLN A 138 -20.40 15.80 5.06
N LYS A 139 -20.02 16.75 4.20
CA LYS A 139 -21.00 17.52 3.42
C LYS A 139 -22.02 16.54 2.85
N PRO A 140 -23.33 16.85 2.92
CA PRO A 140 -24.35 15.94 2.43
C PRO A 140 -24.04 15.59 0.96
N ARG A 141 -23.83 14.30 0.71
CA ARG A 141 -23.49 13.78 -0.63
C ARG A 141 -24.68 13.98 -1.57
N THR A 142 -24.41 14.37 -2.80
CA THR A 142 -25.41 14.28 -3.87
C THR A 142 -25.71 12.82 -4.21
N ALA A 143 -26.81 12.55 -4.94
CA ALA A 143 -27.13 11.20 -5.38
C ALA A 143 -26.02 10.56 -6.23
N SER A 144 -25.36 11.34 -7.10
CA SER A 144 -24.23 10.86 -7.89
C SER A 144 -23.00 10.55 -7.03
N GLN A 145 -22.74 11.37 -6.01
CA GLN A 145 -21.65 11.12 -5.05
C GLN A 145 -21.90 9.90 -4.18
N SER A 146 -23.15 9.65 -3.77
CA SER A 146 -23.51 8.42 -3.03
C SER A 146 -23.27 7.18 -3.88
N ALA A 147 -23.73 7.21 -5.15
CA ALA A 147 -23.55 6.10 -6.07
C ALA A 147 -22.06 5.78 -6.33
N LEU A 148 -21.22 6.81 -6.53
CA LEU A 148 -19.78 6.63 -6.68
C LEU A 148 -19.12 6.14 -5.38
N TYR A 149 -19.56 6.65 -4.22
CA TYR A 149 -19.04 6.22 -2.93
C TYR A 149 -19.37 4.76 -2.63
N GLU A 150 -20.60 4.32 -2.90
CA GLU A 150 -21.02 2.91 -2.76
C GLU A 150 -20.21 2.00 -3.67
N TYR A 151 -20.10 2.35 -4.96
CA TYR A 151 -19.27 1.63 -5.92
C TYR A 151 -17.80 1.58 -5.49
N GLY A 152 -17.23 2.70 -5.02
CA GLY A 152 -15.83 2.75 -4.59
C GLY A 152 -15.55 1.86 -3.37
N ASN A 153 -16.50 1.74 -2.44
CA ASN A 153 -16.40 0.81 -1.32
C ASN A 153 -16.54 -0.65 -1.77
N GLU A 154 -17.43 -0.95 -2.70
CA GLU A 154 -17.56 -2.31 -3.24
C GLU A 154 -16.28 -2.72 -3.97
N ALA A 155 -15.81 -1.91 -4.91
CA ALA A 155 -14.56 -2.16 -5.63
C ALA A 155 -13.35 -2.22 -4.69
N GLY A 156 -13.27 -1.29 -3.72
CA GLY A 156 -12.20 -1.26 -2.72
C GLY A 156 -12.18 -2.51 -1.85
N SER A 157 -13.35 -3.06 -1.48
CA SER A 157 -13.44 -4.28 -0.67
C SER A 157 -12.88 -5.51 -1.38
N LEU A 158 -13.07 -5.60 -2.71
CA LEU A 158 -12.52 -6.68 -3.53
C LEU A 158 -10.99 -6.60 -3.58
N ILE A 159 -10.44 -5.39 -3.70
CA ILE A 159 -8.99 -5.14 -3.72
C ILE A 159 -8.39 -5.44 -2.34
N GLN A 160 -8.97 -4.89 -1.27
CA GLN A 160 -8.49 -5.13 0.09
C GLN A 160 -8.53 -6.61 0.47
N SER A 161 -9.60 -7.34 0.12
CA SER A 161 -9.69 -8.77 0.39
C SER A 161 -8.56 -9.56 -0.28
N PHE A 162 -8.15 -9.16 -1.49
CA PHE A 162 -7.01 -9.77 -2.18
C PHE A 162 -5.71 -9.46 -1.45
N GLU A 163 -5.47 -8.20 -1.09
CA GLU A 163 -4.27 -7.76 -0.37
C GLU A 163 -4.14 -8.43 1.01
N ASP A 164 -5.24 -8.52 1.75
CA ASP A 164 -5.29 -9.18 3.05
C ASP A 164 -4.98 -10.68 2.97
N THR A 165 -5.46 -11.34 1.92
CA THR A 165 -5.19 -12.76 1.68
C THR A 165 -3.75 -12.99 1.22
N HIS A 166 -3.16 -12.04 0.47
CA HIS A 166 -1.85 -12.19 -0.15
C HIS A 166 -0.80 -11.21 0.42
N ARG A 167 -0.84 -10.95 1.74
CA ARG A 167 0.13 -10.04 2.41
C ARG A 167 1.59 -10.47 2.25
N ASN A 168 1.83 -11.76 2.02
CA ASN A 168 3.15 -12.34 1.77
C ASN A 168 3.55 -12.37 0.29
N MET A 169 2.82 -11.70 -0.61
CA MET A 169 3.12 -11.66 -2.05
C MET A 169 4.58 -11.30 -2.38
N PRO A 170 5.25 -10.31 -1.71
CA PRO A 170 6.66 -10.05 -1.97
C PRO A 170 7.56 -11.25 -1.70
N GLN A 171 7.24 -12.05 -0.68
CA GLN A 171 7.97 -13.28 -0.36
C GLN A 171 7.71 -14.35 -1.41
N VAL A 172 6.47 -14.51 -1.89
CA VAL A 172 6.13 -15.46 -2.97
C VAL A 172 6.92 -15.15 -4.25
N LEU A 173 6.99 -13.86 -4.62
CA LEU A 173 7.76 -13.41 -5.78
C LEU A 173 9.26 -13.68 -5.62
N LYS A 174 9.80 -13.38 -4.44
CA LYS A 174 11.21 -13.62 -4.11
C LYS A 174 11.53 -15.12 -4.13
N ASP A 175 10.75 -15.93 -3.43
CA ASP A 175 10.96 -17.37 -3.32
C ASP A 175 11.01 -18.03 -4.69
N GLN A 176 10.07 -17.67 -5.56
CA GLN A 176 10.01 -18.20 -6.93
C GLN A 176 11.17 -17.72 -7.81
N PHE A 177 11.69 -16.52 -7.56
CA PHE A 177 12.85 -16.02 -8.29
C PHE A 177 14.15 -16.71 -7.84
N GLU A 178 14.30 -16.96 -6.54
CA GLU A 178 15.47 -17.63 -5.97
C GLU A 178 15.54 -19.12 -6.33
N ASP A 179 14.40 -19.82 -6.30
CA ASP A 179 14.31 -21.26 -6.57
C ASP A 179 13.32 -21.54 -7.72
N ARG A 180 13.72 -21.23 -8.94
CA ARG A 180 12.85 -21.28 -10.14
C ARG A 180 12.34 -22.67 -10.49
N ASP A 181 13.13 -23.69 -10.19
CA ASP A 181 12.84 -25.09 -10.52
C ASP A 181 11.93 -25.77 -9.47
N ASP A 182 11.65 -25.10 -8.36
CA ASP A 182 10.77 -25.62 -7.31
C ASP A 182 9.29 -25.52 -7.75
N GLU A 183 8.64 -26.67 -7.87
CA GLU A 183 7.26 -26.77 -8.34
C GLU A 183 6.25 -26.15 -7.35
N GLU A 184 6.52 -26.20 -6.05
CA GLU A 184 5.64 -25.62 -5.03
C GLU A 184 5.68 -24.10 -5.10
N LYS A 185 6.87 -23.51 -5.21
CA LYS A 185 7.07 -22.06 -5.33
C LYS A 185 6.47 -21.53 -6.62
N ARG A 186 6.61 -22.28 -7.72
CA ARG A 186 5.94 -21.98 -9.01
C ARG A 186 4.44 -21.97 -8.84
N GLY A 187 3.90 -23.01 -8.19
CA GLY A 187 2.47 -23.14 -7.91
C GLY A 187 1.91 -21.95 -7.14
N ARG A 188 2.61 -21.50 -6.09
CA ARG A 188 2.22 -20.32 -5.31
C ARG A 188 2.20 -19.04 -6.13
N LEU A 189 3.16 -18.84 -7.04
CA LEU A 189 3.14 -17.67 -7.93
C LEU A 189 1.99 -17.73 -8.93
N VAL A 190 1.69 -18.91 -9.47
CA VAL A 190 0.54 -19.11 -10.38
C VAL A 190 -0.79 -18.88 -9.65
N GLU A 191 -0.91 -19.33 -8.39
CA GLU A 191 -2.08 -19.07 -7.54
C GLU A 191 -2.26 -17.57 -7.29
N LEU A 192 -1.20 -16.87 -6.90
CA LEU A 192 -1.20 -15.42 -6.74
C LEU A 192 -1.66 -14.70 -8.03
N ALA A 193 -1.12 -15.12 -9.17
CA ALA A 193 -1.50 -14.60 -10.48
C ALA A 193 -2.99 -14.84 -10.82
N SER A 194 -3.51 -16.03 -10.51
CA SER A 194 -4.92 -16.38 -10.69
C SER A 194 -5.83 -15.54 -9.78
N SER A 195 -5.45 -15.34 -8.52
CA SER A 195 -6.15 -14.49 -7.56
C SER A 195 -6.21 -13.04 -8.04
N LEU A 196 -5.12 -12.52 -8.61
CA LEU A 196 -5.05 -11.18 -9.19
C LEU A 196 -6.01 -11.02 -10.38
N SER A 197 -6.05 -12.00 -11.30
CA SER A 197 -7.08 -12.05 -12.35
C SER A 197 -8.50 -12.26 -11.80
N GLY A 198 -8.63 -12.87 -10.63
CA GLY A 198 -9.87 -13.01 -9.88
C GLY A 198 -10.47 -11.67 -9.48
N VAL A 199 -9.64 -10.75 -8.96
CA VAL A 199 -10.06 -9.37 -8.63
C VAL A 199 -10.65 -8.68 -9.85
N GLY A 200 -9.98 -8.75 -11.00
CA GLY A 200 -10.48 -8.14 -12.24
C GLY A 200 -11.80 -8.75 -12.72
N ARG A 201 -11.99 -10.06 -12.56
CA ARG A 201 -13.30 -10.70 -12.86
C ARG A 201 -14.39 -10.24 -11.90
N ALA A 202 -14.08 -10.09 -10.61
CA ALA A 202 -15.01 -9.60 -9.61
C ALA A 202 -15.41 -8.14 -9.86
N LEU A 203 -14.45 -7.27 -10.21
CA LEU A 203 -14.72 -5.87 -10.59
C LEU A 203 -15.65 -5.75 -11.81
N ARG A 204 -15.51 -6.63 -12.80
CA ARG A 204 -16.45 -6.70 -13.95
C ARG A 204 -17.85 -7.16 -13.56
N ALA A 205 -17.97 -7.93 -12.47
CA ALA A 205 -19.21 -8.52 -12.03
C ALA A 205 -19.99 -7.63 -11.04
N ILE A 206 -19.46 -6.46 -10.67
CA ILE A 206 -20.17 -5.47 -9.87
C ILE A 206 -21.48 -5.11 -10.58
N GLU A 207 -22.61 -5.31 -9.89
CA GLU A 207 -23.94 -5.17 -10.46
C GLU A 207 -24.27 -3.70 -10.77
N PHE A 208 -23.87 -2.80 -9.88
CA PHE A 208 -24.16 -1.38 -9.97
C PHE A 208 -22.89 -0.55 -10.11
N VAL A 209 -22.50 -0.30 -11.37
CA VAL A 209 -21.43 0.65 -11.69
C VAL A 209 -22.06 1.95 -12.20
N PRO A 210 -21.87 3.09 -11.51
CA PRO A 210 -22.34 4.38 -12.00
C PRO A 210 -21.83 4.66 -13.41
N SER A 211 -22.65 5.27 -14.27
CA SER A 211 -22.30 5.52 -15.68
C SER A 211 -20.98 6.27 -15.85
N GLN A 212 -20.68 7.19 -14.92
CA GLN A 212 -19.44 7.97 -14.87
C GLN A 212 -18.20 7.10 -14.59
N ALA A 213 -18.35 5.98 -13.87
CA ALA A 213 -17.26 5.06 -13.53
C ALA A 213 -17.19 3.83 -14.45
N ALA A 214 -18.19 3.58 -15.29
CA ALA A 214 -18.30 2.35 -16.07
C ALA A 214 -17.07 2.06 -16.93
N SER A 215 -16.57 3.06 -17.67
CA SER A 215 -15.36 2.92 -18.50
C SER A 215 -14.11 2.67 -17.65
N ALA A 216 -13.93 3.45 -16.58
CA ALA A 216 -12.78 3.33 -15.69
C ALA A 216 -12.77 1.99 -14.93
N ASN A 217 -13.92 1.51 -14.45
CA ASN A 217 -14.07 0.18 -13.85
C ASN A 217 -13.66 -0.92 -14.83
N LYS A 218 -14.20 -0.86 -16.07
CA LYS A 218 -13.89 -1.85 -17.10
C LYS A 218 -12.38 -1.91 -17.37
N ASN A 219 -11.74 -0.75 -17.54
CA ASN A 219 -10.31 -0.67 -17.81
C ASN A 219 -9.47 -1.17 -16.63
N LEU A 220 -9.82 -0.80 -15.39
CA LEU A 220 -9.15 -1.30 -14.19
C LEU A 220 -9.28 -2.83 -14.06
N ALA A 221 -10.49 -3.34 -14.27
CA ALA A 221 -10.78 -4.76 -14.20
C ALA A 221 -10.02 -5.56 -15.28
N GLU A 222 -9.95 -5.02 -16.51
CA GLU A 222 -9.13 -5.57 -17.59
C GLU A 222 -7.66 -5.60 -17.24
N SER A 223 -7.14 -4.52 -16.65
CA SER A 223 -5.75 -4.47 -16.22
C SER A 223 -5.43 -5.49 -15.13
N TYR A 224 -6.30 -5.70 -14.14
CA TYR A 224 -6.11 -6.77 -13.13
C TYR A 224 -6.04 -8.17 -13.77
N ILE A 225 -6.93 -8.44 -14.75
CA ILE A 225 -6.90 -9.70 -15.51
C ILE A 225 -5.58 -9.83 -16.25
N GLU A 226 -5.17 -8.78 -16.97
CA GLU A 226 -3.97 -8.78 -17.80
C GLU A 226 -2.69 -8.95 -16.98
N ILE A 227 -2.52 -8.22 -15.86
CA ILE A 227 -1.34 -8.37 -15.00
C ILE A 227 -1.27 -9.77 -14.38
N GLY A 228 -2.40 -10.35 -13.98
CA GLY A 228 -2.43 -11.73 -13.48
C GLY A 228 -2.04 -12.74 -14.56
N LEU A 229 -2.57 -12.60 -15.78
CA LEU A 229 -2.17 -13.45 -16.90
C LEU A 229 -0.67 -13.34 -17.20
N LYS A 230 -0.11 -12.13 -17.25
CA LYS A 230 1.32 -11.92 -17.50
C LYS A 230 2.20 -12.41 -16.35
N LEU A 231 1.76 -12.24 -15.10
CA LEU A 231 2.47 -12.75 -13.91
C LEU A 231 2.57 -14.29 -13.95
N SER A 232 1.51 -14.97 -14.40
CA SER A 232 1.49 -16.43 -14.53
C SER A 232 2.47 -16.98 -15.57
N GLN A 233 3.00 -16.14 -16.45
CA GLN A 233 3.97 -16.55 -17.48
C GLN A 233 5.41 -16.59 -16.95
N ILE A 234 5.73 -15.79 -15.94
CA ILE A 234 7.07 -15.73 -15.33
C ILE A 234 7.59 -17.11 -14.89
N PRO A 235 6.83 -17.93 -14.13
CA PRO A 235 7.30 -19.24 -13.68
C PRO A 235 7.40 -20.29 -14.80
N ASN A 236 6.97 -19.99 -16.03
CA ASN A 236 7.01 -20.92 -17.17
C ASN A 236 8.20 -20.67 -18.11
N ALA A 237 9.01 -19.63 -17.86
CA ALA A 237 10.18 -19.31 -18.65
C ALA A 237 11.30 -20.35 -18.47
N ALA A 238 11.68 -21.02 -19.55
CA ALA A 238 12.67 -22.11 -19.53
C ALA A 238 14.12 -21.63 -19.44
N ASN A 239 14.37 -20.37 -19.80
CA ASN A 239 15.70 -19.76 -19.83
C ASN A 239 15.62 -18.28 -19.43
N ASP A 240 16.77 -17.64 -19.27
CA ASP A 240 16.86 -16.27 -18.78
C ASP A 240 16.30 -15.24 -19.77
N ASP A 241 16.43 -15.48 -21.08
CA ASP A 241 15.88 -14.61 -22.11
C ASP A 241 14.34 -14.61 -22.10
N GLU A 242 13.73 -15.79 -21.94
CA GLU A 242 12.29 -15.93 -21.75
C GLU A 242 11.82 -15.31 -20.44
N LEU A 243 12.60 -15.45 -19.37
CA LEU A 243 12.27 -14.88 -18.07
C LEU A 243 12.27 -13.36 -18.15
N LEU A 244 13.31 -12.77 -18.75
CA LEU A 244 13.41 -11.33 -18.96
C LEU A 244 12.22 -10.81 -19.77
N LYS A 245 11.85 -11.51 -20.85
CA LYS A 245 10.67 -11.14 -21.67
C LYS A 245 9.37 -11.20 -20.88
N ALA A 246 9.16 -12.24 -20.07
CA ALA A 246 7.97 -12.36 -19.23
C ALA A 246 7.90 -11.25 -18.17
N MET A 247 9.03 -10.92 -17.53
CA MET A 247 9.13 -9.82 -16.56
C MET A 247 8.86 -8.46 -17.21
N LEU A 248 9.43 -8.19 -18.39
CA LEU A 248 9.16 -6.96 -19.14
C LEU A 248 7.68 -6.85 -19.54
N ALA A 249 7.09 -7.94 -20.03
CA ALA A 249 5.67 -7.97 -20.35
C ALA A 249 4.81 -7.65 -19.11
N TYR A 250 5.10 -8.30 -17.98
CA TYR A 250 4.43 -8.02 -16.71
C TYR A 250 4.56 -6.54 -16.32
N ASN A 251 5.77 -5.96 -16.38
CA ASN A 251 6.00 -4.55 -16.07
C ASN A 251 5.17 -3.61 -16.97
N THR A 252 5.12 -3.85 -18.28
CA THR A 252 4.25 -3.09 -19.20
C THR A 252 2.76 -3.21 -18.82
N GLY A 253 2.33 -4.41 -18.36
CA GLY A 253 0.99 -4.60 -17.80
C GLY A 253 0.77 -3.77 -16.54
N VAL A 254 1.74 -3.75 -15.62
CA VAL A 254 1.67 -2.97 -14.38
C VAL A 254 1.60 -1.46 -14.66
N GLU A 255 2.33 -0.94 -15.65
CA GLU A 255 2.23 0.46 -16.06
C GLU A 255 0.81 0.83 -16.53
N THR A 256 0.20 -0.05 -17.33
CA THR A 256 -1.18 0.12 -17.80
C THR A 256 -2.17 0.06 -16.64
N PHE A 257 -1.98 -0.89 -15.73
CA PHE A 257 -2.74 -1.01 -14.49
C PHE A 257 -2.68 0.27 -13.66
N ILE A 258 -1.48 0.81 -13.41
CA ILE A 258 -1.29 2.03 -12.62
C ILE A 258 -2.05 3.20 -13.26
N LYS A 259 -1.95 3.37 -14.58
CA LYS A 259 -2.68 4.43 -15.30
C LYS A 259 -4.20 4.32 -15.10
N ASN A 260 -4.74 3.11 -15.24
CA ASN A 260 -6.18 2.87 -15.08
C ASN A 260 -6.64 3.00 -13.62
N TYR A 261 -5.82 2.57 -12.67
CA TYR A 261 -6.06 2.75 -11.24
C TYR A 261 -6.11 4.23 -10.86
N VAL A 262 -5.09 4.99 -11.28
CA VAL A 262 -5.00 6.44 -11.04
C VAL A 262 -6.17 7.18 -11.70
N ALA A 263 -6.59 6.77 -12.89
CA ALA A 263 -7.75 7.35 -13.56
C ALA A 263 -9.03 7.17 -12.71
N LEU A 264 -9.26 5.98 -12.14
CA LEU A 264 -10.41 5.73 -11.27
C LEU A 264 -10.32 6.50 -9.95
N ALA A 265 -9.14 6.53 -9.32
CA ALA A 265 -8.91 7.32 -8.11
C ALA A 265 -9.12 8.83 -8.36
N THR A 266 -8.67 9.32 -9.52
CA THR A 266 -8.88 10.71 -9.94
C THR A 266 -10.36 11.00 -10.15
N LEU A 267 -11.13 10.08 -10.74
CA LEU A 267 -12.59 10.23 -10.89
C LEU A 267 -13.28 10.47 -9.54
N PHE A 268 -12.90 9.74 -8.49
CA PHE A 268 -13.45 9.98 -7.15
C PHE A 268 -13.06 11.36 -6.62
N SER A 269 -11.79 11.75 -6.76
CA SER A 269 -11.28 13.05 -6.33
C SER A 269 -12.00 14.22 -7.01
N ILE A 270 -12.12 14.22 -8.34
CA ILE A 270 -12.81 15.29 -9.10
C ILE A 270 -14.31 15.33 -8.81
N SER A 271 -14.92 14.19 -8.46
CA SER A 271 -16.33 14.10 -8.08
C SER A 271 -16.59 14.55 -6.64
N GLY A 272 -15.53 14.90 -5.89
CA GLY A 272 -15.61 15.26 -4.48
C GLY A 272 -16.01 14.09 -3.58
N VAL A 273 -15.78 12.85 -4.02
CA VAL A 273 -16.02 11.65 -3.23
C VAL A 273 -14.79 11.37 -2.37
N THR A 274 -14.99 11.35 -1.06
CA THR A 274 -13.94 11.01 -0.09
C THR A 274 -14.36 9.77 0.70
N PHE A 275 -13.35 8.98 1.06
CA PHE A 275 -13.48 7.81 1.90
C PHE A 275 -12.82 8.07 3.25
N ARG A 276 -13.32 7.43 4.31
CA ARG A 276 -12.63 7.41 5.59
C ARG A 276 -11.51 6.38 5.56
N SER A 277 -10.52 6.52 6.43
CA SER A 277 -9.37 5.60 6.49
C SER A 277 -9.74 4.16 6.86
N ASP A 278 -10.90 3.94 7.48
CA ASP A 278 -11.43 2.63 7.85
C ASP A 278 -12.38 2.03 6.81
N GLU A 279 -12.65 2.76 5.72
CA GLU A 279 -13.52 2.29 4.64
C GLU A 279 -12.73 1.58 3.54
N PRO A 280 -13.31 0.58 2.87
CA PRO A 280 -12.61 -0.12 1.81
C PRO A 280 -12.23 0.76 0.61
N GLY A 281 -13.05 1.77 0.29
CA GLY A 281 -12.74 2.72 -0.77
C GLY A 281 -11.52 3.61 -0.50
N SER A 282 -10.97 3.58 0.73
CA SER A 282 -9.74 4.33 1.07
C SER A 282 -8.53 3.95 0.24
N VAL A 283 -8.52 2.77 -0.39
CA VAL A 283 -7.47 2.36 -1.33
C VAL A 283 -7.30 3.38 -2.47
N PHE A 284 -8.37 4.06 -2.87
CA PHE A 284 -8.34 5.05 -3.95
C PHE A 284 -7.92 6.46 -3.49
N LEU A 285 -7.58 6.65 -2.22
CA LEU A 285 -7.12 7.93 -1.71
C LEU A 285 -5.59 8.02 -1.77
N PHE A 286 -5.09 8.98 -2.57
CA PHE A 286 -3.69 9.39 -2.47
C PHE A 286 -3.54 10.30 -1.25
N SER A 287 -2.96 9.81 -0.17
CA SER A 287 -2.67 10.63 1.01
C SER A 287 -1.65 11.72 0.67
N SER A 288 -2.11 12.96 0.53
CA SER A 288 -1.25 14.14 0.36
C SER A 288 -0.82 14.73 1.71
N SER A 289 -0.40 13.90 2.66
CA SER A 289 0.17 14.39 3.91
C SER A 289 1.67 14.08 3.95
N PRO A 290 2.53 15.09 3.78
CA PRO A 290 3.91 14.97 4.21
C PRO A 290 3.89 14.98 5.74
N SER A 291 3.95 13.80 6.35
CA SER A 291 4.36 13.69 7.75
C SER A 291 5.86 14.01 7.80
N PHE A 292 6.19 15.28 8.05
CA PHE A 292 7.50 15.70 8.54
C PHE A 292 7.66 15.35 10.01
#